data_AF-A0A3M9YNK2-F1
#
_entry.id   AF-A0A3M9YNK2-F1
#
_cell.length_a   1.000
_cell.length_b   1.000
_cell.length_c   1.000
_cell.angle_alpha   90.00
_cell.angle_beta   90.00
_cell.angle_gamma   90.00
#
_symmetry.space_group_name_H-M   'P 1'
#
loop_
_entity.id
_entity.type
_entity.pdbx_description
1 polymer ?
#
loop_
_entity_poly.entity_id
_entity_poly.type
_entity_poly.pdbx_seq_one_letter_code
_entity_poly.pdbx_strand_id
1 'polypeptide(L)' 'MRLKEAQGSAGLPRDIYDDEDGGVTRGDAKFRKLFKQAGLRIVKVEIQKGMNPANAEKLFPVKMYGLKPEALEPEKEQ' A
#
# COMPACT_ATOMS: atom_id res chain seq x y z
N MET A 1 2.29 -25.35 -3.49
CA MET A 1 0.99 -24.67 -3.31
C MET A 1 0.79 -23.76 -4.51
N ARG A 2 -0.22 -24.00 -5.35
CA ARG A 2 -0.38 -23.30 -6.65
C ARG A 2 -1.40 -22.17 -6.46
N LEU A 3 -0.94 -20.92 -6.35
CA LEU A 3 -1.83 -19.77 -6.26
C LEU A 3 -2.22 -19.31 -7.67
N LYS A 4 -3.47 -19.63 -8.02
CA LYS A 4 -4.21 -19.10 -9.17
C LYS A 4 -4.42 -17.60 -9.05
N GLU A 5 -4.28 -16.95 -10.21
CA GLU A 5 -5.05 -15.80 -10.72
C GLU A 5 -5.39 -14.63 -9.79
N ALA A 6 -4.94 -13.43 -10.18
CA ALA A 6 -5.69 -12.21 -9.89
C ALA A 6 -5.55 -11.25 -11.08
N GLN A 7 -6.63 -11.16 -11.86
CA GLN A 7 -6.93 -10.01 -12.69
C GLN A 7 -7.09 -8.76 -11.80
N GLY A 8 -7.01 -7.58 -12.43
CA GLY A 8 -6.86 -6.27 -11.81
C GLY A 8 -7.62 -6.00 -10.51
N SER A 9 -6.95 -5.22 -9.64
CA SER A 9 -7.43 -4.50 -8.44
C SER A 9 -7.14 -5.07 -7.04
N ALA A 10 -6.58 -6.27 -6.88
CA ALA A 10 -6.40 -6.85 -5.55
C ALA A 10 -5.11 -6.41 -4.83
N GLY A 11 -5.23 -5.48 -3.88
CA GLY A 11 -4.26 -5.43 -2.76
C GLY A 11 -4.36 -6.70 -1.92
N LEU A 12 -3.31 -7.03 -1.17
CA LEU A 12 -3.34 -8.18 -0.25
C LEU A 12 -4.53 -8.08 0.73
N PRO A 13 -5.38 -9.13 0.84
CA PRO A 13 -6.54 -9.11 1.73
C PRO A 13 -6.17 -9.17 3.21
N ARG A 14 -4.95 -9.63 3.52
CA ARG A 14 -4.40 -9.75 4.88
C ARG A 14 -2.91 -9.46 4.88
N ASP A 15 -2.39 -9.03 6.03
CA ASP A 15 -0.95 -8.89 6.24
C ASP A 15 -0.28 -10.26 6.18
N ILE A 16 0.89 -10.32 5.55
CA ILE A 16 1.73 -11.52 5.46
C ILE A 16 3.03 -11.22 6.19
N TYR A 17 3.36 -12.04 7.17
CA TYR A 17 4.67 -12.03 7.82
C TYR A 17 5.60 -12.95 7.02
N ASP A 18 6.84 -12.52 6.85
CA ASP A 18 7.90 -13.32 6.25
C ASP A 18 8.87 -13.74 7.35
N ASP A 19 9.04 -15.04 7.51
CA ASP A 19 9.89 -15.61 8.57
C ASP A 19 11.40 -15.50 8.24
N GLU A 20 11.76 -15.31 6.96
CA GLU A 20 13.17 -15.24 6.54
C GLU A 20 13.80 -13.88 6.88
N ASP A 21 13.07 -12.78 6.65
CA ASP A 21 13.55 -11.42 6.91
C ASP A 21 12.84 -10.72 8.09
N GLY A 22 11.83 -11.36 8.68
CA GLY A 22 11.02 -10.81 9.77
C GLY A 22 10.14 -9.64 9.34
N GLY A 23 9.93 -9.44 8.04
CA GLY A 23 9.15 -8.37 7.45
C GLY A 23 7.64 -8.63 7.49
N VAL A 24 6.86 -7.56 7.28
CA VAL A 24 5.40 -7.68 7.10
C VAL A 24 4.98 -6.96 5.81
N THR A 25 4.45 -7.72 4.86
CA THR A 25 3.81 -7.18 3.66
C THR A 25 2.33 -6.92 3.95
N ARG A 26 1.91 -5.65 3.90
CA ARG A 26 0.56 -5.22 4.32
C ARG A 26 -0.36 -4.91 3.15
N GLY A 27 -1.66 -5.06 3.39
CA GLY A 27 -2.70 -4.62 2.46
C GLY A 27 -2.82 -3.09 2.37
N ASP A 28 -3.25 -2.59 1.21
CA ASP A 28 -3.45 -1.15 0.93
C ASP A 28 -4.36 -0.46 1.96
N ALA A 29 -5.46 -1.12 2.36
CA ALA A 29 -6.40 -0.56 3.33
C ALA A 29 -5.74 -0.22 4.69
N LYS A 30 -4.75 -1.01 5.11
CA LYS A 30 -4.04 -0.78 6.37
C LYS A 30 -3.13 0.44 6.29
N PHE A 31 -2.42 0.62 5.16
CA PHE A 31 -1.65 1.83 4.92
C PHE A 31 -2.55 3.08 4.91
N ARG A 32 -3.69 3.04 4.20
CA ARG A 32 -4.65 4.17 4.18
C ARG A 32 -5.15 4.54 5.57
N LYS A 33 -5.49 3.53 6.39
CA LYS A 33 -5.89 3.74 7.78
C LYS A 33 -4.78 4.39 8.60
N LEU A 34 -3.55 3.92 8.46
CA LEU A 34 -2.38 4.46 9.18
C LEU A 34 -2.07 5.90 8.75
N PHE A 35 -2.15 6.22 7.46
CA PHE A 35 -1.95 7.60 6.97
C PHE A 35 -2.98 8.54 7.60
N LYS A 36 -4.26 8.17 7.62
CA LYS A 36 -5.31 8.96 8.28
C LYS A 36 -5.05 9.13 9.78
N GLN A 37 -4.67 8.06 10.47
CA GLN A 37 -4.32 8.12 11.89
C GLN A 37 -3.12 9.02 12.18
N ALA A 38 -2.19 9.12 11.22
CA ALA A 38 -1.04 10.01 11.29
C ALA A 38 -1.35 11.46 10.82
N GLY A 39 -2.60 11.81 10.53
CA GLY A 39 -2.96 13.14 10.03
C GLY A 39 -2.42 13.42 8.62
N LEU A 40 -2.35 12.39 7.78
CA LEU A 40 -1.89 12.49 6.40
C LEU A 40 -3.01 12.11 5.42
N ARG A 41 -3.13 12.91 4.36
CA ARG A 41 -4.02 12.63 3.22
C ARG A 41 -3.22 12.21 2.00
N ILE A 42 -3.81 11.33 1.20
CA ILE A 42 -3.24 10.87 -0.06
C ILE A 42 -3.57 11.88 -1.16
N VAL A 43 -2.57 12.34 -1.90
CA VAL A 43 -2.73 13.22 -3.07
C VAL A 43 -2.46 12.53 -4.40
N LYS A 44 -1.72 11.41 -4.39
CA LYS A 44 -1.48 10.58 -5.58
C LYS A 44 -1.24 9.13 -5.17
N VAL A 45 -1.70 8.19 -6.00
CA VAL A 45 -1.38 6.76 -5.87
C VAL A 45 -0.94 6.25 -7.22
N GLU A 46 0.13 5.46 -7.26
CA GLU A 46 0.64 4.85 -8.48
C GLU A 46 1.21 3.45 -8.21
N ILE A 47 1.03 2.52 -9.13
CA ILE A 47 1.66 1.19 -9.10
C ILE A 47 2.94 1.25 -9.92
N GLN A 48 4.05 0.76 -9.37
CA GLN A 48 5.31 0.64 -10.09
C GLN A 48 5.16 -0.32 -11.27
N LYS A 49 5.55 0.14 -12.45
CA LYS A 49 5.56 -0.66 -13.68
C LYS A 49 6.92 -1.33 -13.87
N GLY A 50 6.94 -2.40 -14.66
CA GLY A 50 8.18 -3.04 -15.11
C GLY A 50 8.88 -3.96 -14.10
N MET A 51 8.30 -4.22 -12.93
CA MET A 51 8.93 -5.08 -11.91
C MET A 51 8.70 -6.58 -12.07
N ASN A 52 7.73 -7.02 -12.88
CA ASN A 52 7.50 -8.43 -13.17
C ASN A 52 7.90 -8.73 -14.63
N PRO A 53 9.16 -9.14 -14.89
CA PRO A 53 9.55 -9.61 -16.22
C PRO A 53 8.83 -10.93 -16.54
N ALA A 54 8.61 -11.20 -17.82
CA ALA A 54 7.79 -12.32 -18.29
C ALA A 54 8.23 -13.71 -17.77
N ASN A 55 9.49 -13.84 -17.34
CA ASN A 55 10.12 -15.10 -16.97
C ASN A 55 10.50 -15.18 -15.48
N ALA A 56 9.98 -14.30 -14.61
CA ALA A 56 10.24 -14.34 -13.18
C ALA A 56 8.99 -14.69 -12.37
N GLU A 57 9.21 -15.16 -11.14
CA GLU A 57 8.14 -15.29 -10.15
C GLU A 57 7.44 -13.95 -9.93
N LYS A 58 6.13 -13.99 -9.68
CA LYS A 58 5.36 -12.77 -9.50
C LYS A 58 5.75 -12.11 -8.18
N LEU A 59 6.42 -10.97 -8.26
CA LEU A 59 6.62 -10.09 -7.11
C LEU A 59 5.29 -9.49 -6.67
N PHE A 60 5.19 -9.16 -5.38
CA PHE A 60 4.11 -8.33 -4.90
C PHE A 60 4.13 -6.97 -5.61
N PRO A 61 2.95 -6.40 -5.94
CA PRO A 61 2.88 -5.09 -6.55
C PRO A 61 3.42 -4.02 -5.60
N VAL A 62 4.35 -3.20 -6.09
CA VAL A 62 4.84 -2.04 -5.35
C VAL A 62 3.93 -0.84 -5.61
N LYS A 63 3.37 -0.28 -4.54
CA LYS A 63 2.46 0.87 -4.60
C LYS A 63 3.10 2.09 -3.95
N MET A 64 3.11 3.20 -4.68
CA MET A 64 3.61 4.49 -4.23
C MET A 64 2.44 5.39 -3.81
N TYR A 65 2.62 6.13 -2.73
CA TYR A 65 1.65 7.11 -2.22
C TYR A 65 2.33 8.47 -2.10
N GLY A 66 1.79 9.48 -2.79
CA GLY A 66 2.07 10.87 -2.50
C GLY A 66 1.20 11.31 -1.33
N LEU A 67 1.81 11.73 -0.22
CA LEU A 67 1.12 12.15 1.00
C LEU A 67 1.34 13.64 1.25
N LYS A 68 0.33 14.30 1.81
CA LYS A 68 0.44 15.64 2.39
C LYS A 68 -0.14 15.63 3.80
N PRO A 69 0.27 16.55 4.69
CA PRO A 69 -0.48 16.81 5.91
C PRO A 69 -1.96 17.03 5.59
N GLU A 70 -2.82 16.36 6.34
CA GLU A 70 -4.21 16.76 6.47
C GLU A 70 -4.15 18.13 7.14
N ALA A 71 -4.64 19.18 6.46
CA ALA A 71 -4.53 20.53 6.98
C ALA A 71 -5.15 20.55 8.37
N LEU A 72 -4.40 21.02 9.37
CA LEU A 72 -5.01 21.45 10.61
C LEU A 72 -5.93 22.60 10.18
N GLU A 73 -7.25 22.37 10.22
CA GLU A 73 -8.19 23.49 10.16
C GLU A 73 -7.70 24.49 11.21
N PRO A 74 -7.40 25.75 10.85
CA PRO A 74 -7.00 26.73 11.84
C PRO A 74 -8.09 26.73 12.90
N GLU A 75 -7.70 26.61 14.18
CA GLU A 75 -8.66 26.68 15.28
C GLU A 75 -9.53 27.90 15.03
N LYS A 76 -10.84 27.67 14.92
CA LYS A 76 -11.80 28.76 14.74
C LYS A 76 -11.71 29.60 16.01
N GLU A 77 -11.00 30.71 15.94
CA GLU A 77 -10.90 31.67 17.04
C GLU A 77 -12.32 32.16 17.33
N GLN A 78 -12.79 31.88 18.54
CA GLN A 78 -14.11 32.27 19.08
C GLN A 78 -14.01 33.66 19.71
#